data_AF-A0AAU5IIC5-F1
#
_entry.id   AF-A0AAU5IIC5-F1
#
_cell.length_a   1.000
_cell.length_b   1.000
_cell.length_c   1.000
_cell.angle_alpha   90.00
_cell.angle_beta   90.00
_cell.angle_gamma   90.00
#
_symmetry.space_group_name_H-M   'P 1'
#
loop_
_entity.id
_entity.type
_entity.pdbx_description
1 polymer ?
#
loop_
_entity_poly.entity_id
_entity_poly.type
_entity_poly.pdbx_seq_one_letter_code
_entity_poly.pdbx_strand_id
1 'polypeptide(L)'
;MAAAGAVSGYAVLETVAALPVSSWRYLWEPEEVRHIGPMAQDWHAAFGFNQDDTTINPVDANGVLLVCVQALTRRVEELTAEVGRLRAEGVNEPEVARQGSRAGVPDESGQTDQAMAPATVVRVGESR
;
A
#
# COMPACT_ATOMS: atom_id res chain seq x y z
N MET A 1 -6.08 34.73 18.61
CA MET A 1 -5.75 33.45 17.95
C MET A 1 -4.92 32.64 18.94
N ALA A 2 -5.35 31.43 19.31
CA ALA A 2 -4.55 30.56 20.18
C ALA A 2 -3.23 30.17 19.49
N ALA A 3 -2.20 29.83 20.25
CA ALA A 3 -0.93 29.37 19.70
C ALA A 3 -1.15 28.12 18.84
N ALA A 4 -0.62 28.10 17.61
CA ALA A 4 -0.69 26.95 16.75
C ALA A 4 0.16 25.80 17.33
N GLY A 5 -0.44 24.63 17.50
CA GLY A 5 0.27 23.40 17.88
C GLY A 5 1.00 22.78 16.69
N ALA A 6 2.09 22.07 16.95
CA ALA A 6 2.77 21.30 15.91
C ALA A 6 1.89 20.13 15.42
N VAL A 7 1.85 19.91 14.10
CA VAL A 7 1.10 18.80 13.47
C VAL A 7 2.09 17.73 13.02
N SER A 8 1.86 16.47 13.41
CA SER A 8 2.65 15.33 12.92
C SER A 8 2.16 14.90 11.54
N GLY A 9 2.96 15.18 10.50
CA GLY A 9 2.59 14.86 9.13
C GLY A 9 2.41 13.36 8.86
N TYR A 10 3.30 12.52 9.40
CA TYR A 10 3.17 11.06 9.23
C TYR A 10 1.94 10.52 9.98
N ALA A 11 1.62 11.02 11.17
CA ALA A 11 0.42 10.58 11.88
C ALA A 11 -0.85 10.93 11.09
N VAL A 12 -0.94 12.16 10.56
CA VAL A 12 -2.05 12.57 9.70
C VAL A 12 -2.14 11.71 8.44
N LEU A 13 -1.00 11.42 7.80
CA LEU A 13 -0.95 10.55 6.62
C LEU A 13 -1.47 9.14 6.92
N GLU A 14 -1.06 8.53 8.03
CA GLU A 14 -1.53 7.20 8.44
C GLU A 14 -3.03 7.20 8.77
N THR A 15 -3.53 8.26 9.43
CA THR A 15 -4.98 8.44 9.65
C THR A 15 -5.75 8.52 8.32
N VAL A 16 -5.26 9.31 7.36
CA VAL A 16 -5.88 9.41 6.02
C VAL A 16 -5.81 8.09 5.26
N ALA A 17 -4.71 7.35 5.35
CA ALA A 17 -4.56 6.05 4.70
C ALA A 17 -5.56 5.01 5.24
N ALA A 18 -5.96 5.13 6.50
CA ALA A 18 -6.95 4.25 7.13
C ALA A 18 -8.41 4.69 6.91
N LEU A 19 -8.66 5.91 6.41
CA LEU A 19 -10.02 6.42 6.23
C LEU A 19 -10.74 5.69 5.09
N PRO A 20 -11.95 5.17 5.31
CA PRO A 20 -12.78 4.62 4.25
C PRO A 20 -13.07 5.68 3.20
N VAL A 21 -12.87 5.35 1.92
CA VAL A 21 -13.28 6.19 0.80
C VAL A 21 -14.34 5.45 0.03
N SER A 22 -15.49 6.10 -0.17
CA SER A 22 -16.59 5.57 -0.96
C SER A 22 -17.02 6.59 -2.01
N SER A 23 -17.76 6.13 -3.01
CA SER A 23 -18.52 7.04 -3.86
C SER A 23 -19.97 7.05 -3.41
N TRP A 24 -20.48 8.24 -3.10
CA TRP A 24 -21.77 8.45 -2.47
C TRP A 24 -22.51 9.63 -3.12
N ARG A 25 -23.75 9.85 -2.71
CA ARG A 25 -24.55 11.04 -3.05
C ARG A 25 -25.43 11.41 -1.87
N TYR A 26 -25.82 12.67 -1.76
CA TYR A 26 -26.87 13.04 -0.82
C TYR A 26 -28.24 12.54 -1.30
N LEU A 27 -29.15 12.31 -0.35
CA LEU A 27 -30.48 11.79 -0.66
C LEU A 27 -31.30 12.75 -1.55
N TRP A 28 -31.09 14.05 -1.39
CA TRP A 28 -31.77 15.11 -2.14
C TRP A 28 -31.12 15.45 -3.49
N GLU A 29 -29.96 14.87 -3.81
CA GLU A 29 -29.30 15.11 -5.08
C GLU A 29 -29.90 14.25 -6.21
N PRO A 30 -29.84 14.73 -7.47
CA PRO A 30 -30.15 13.92 -8.64
C PRO A 30 -29.36 12.61 -8.68
N GLU A 31 -29.90 11.59 -9.34
CA GLU A 31 -29.31 10.24 -9.38
C GLU A 31 -27.94 10.21 -10.07
N GLU A 32 -27.68 11.17 -10.95
CA GLU A 32 -26.43 11.28 -11.71
C GLU A 32 -25.29 11.94 -10.91
N VAL A 33 -25.60 12.59 -9.79
CA VAL A 33 -24.57 13.23 -8.96
C VAL A 33 -23.83 12.18 -8.15
N ARG A 34 -22.49 12.26 -8.17
CA ARG A 34 -21.62 11.40 -7.38
C ARG A 34 -20.50 12.21 -6.76
N HIS A 35 -20.34 12.03 -5.46
CA HIS A 35 -19.20 12.48 -4.70
C HIS A 35 -18.22 11.32 -4.48
N ILE A 36 -17.00 11.66 -4.13
CA ILE A 36 -15.96 10.72 -3.69
C ILE A 36 -15.28 11.27 -2.45
N GLY A 37 -15.14 10.43 -1.44
CA GLY A 37 -14.48 10.81 -0.19
C GLY A 37 -14.93 9.97 0.99
N PRO A 38 -14.42 10.28 2.19
CA PRO A 38 -14.93 9.69 3.41
C PRO A 38 -16.35 10.20 3.70
N MET A 39 -17.10 9.41 4.44
CA MET A 39 -18.32 9.89 5.08
C MET A 39 -17.96 10.90 6.19
N ALA A 40 -18.82 11.89 6.42
CA ALA A 40 -18.55 12.93 7.42
C ALA A 40 -18.40 12.37 8.85
N GLN A 41 -19.08 11.27 9.17
CA GLN A 41 -18.98 10.60 10.47
C GLN A 41 -17.61 9.95 10.68
N ASP A 42 -17.10 9.25 9.66
CA ASP A 42 -15.76 8.66 9.70
C ASP A 42 -14.68 9.75 9.80
N TRP A 43 -14.86 10.85 9.05
CA TRP A 43 -13.99 12.02 9.14
C TRP A 43 -13.98 12.63 10.54
N HIS A 44 -15.17 12.83 11.13
CA HIS A 44 -15.31 13.37 12.48
C HIS A 44 -14.65 12.46 13.52
N ALA A 45 -14.88 11.15 13.43
CA ALA A 45 -14.25 10.16 14.31
C ALA A 45 -12.71 10.16 14.18
N ALA A 46 -12.17 10.41 12.99
CA ALA A 46 -10.74 10.42 12.73
C ALA A 46 -10.03 11.71 13.19
N PHE A 47 -10.66 12.88 13.05
CA PHE A 47 -9.99 14.18 13.25
C PHE A 47 -10.62 15.10 14.28
N GLY A 48 -11.93 15.04 14.50
CA GLY A 48 -12.64 15.89 15.47
C GLY A 48 -12.61 17.40 15.17
N PHE A 49 -12.44 17.82 13.90
CA PHE A 49 -12.32 19.25 13.54
C PHE A 49 -13.65 20.04 13.65
N ASN A 50 -14.80 19.40 13.47
CA ASN A 50 -16.12 20.05 13.51
C ASN A 50 -16.90 19.69 14.78
N GLN A 51 -17.86 20.54 15.16
CA GLN A 51 -18.77 20.26 16.28
C GLN A 51 -19.84 19.20 15.94
N ASP A 52 -20.13 19.01 14.65
CA ASP A 52 -21.02 17.96 14.14
C ASP A 52 -20.26 16.93 13.28
N ASP A 53 -20.93 15.80 13.04
CA ASP A 53 -20.45 14.65 12.27
C ASP A 53 -21.13 14.53 10.90
N THR A 54 -21.78 15.60 10.45
CA THR A 54 -22.60 15.62 9.22
C THR A 54 -21.95 16.39 8.07
N THR A 55 -20.90 17.16 8.38
CA THR A 55 -20.20 18.00 7.42
C THR A 55 -18.68 17.81 7.49
N ILE A 56 -18.04 17.98 6.34
CA ILE A 56 -16.58 18.12 6.25
C ILE A 56 -16.30 19.55 5.84
N ASN A 57 -15.61 20.31 6.68
CA ASN A 57 -15.22 21.68 6.34
C ASN A 57 -14.15 21.65 5.24
N PRO A 58 -14.35 22.33 4.10
CA PRO A 58 -13.36 22.36 3.02
C PRO A 58 -12.00 22.91 3.45
N VAL A 59 -11.94 23.83 4.41
CA VAL A 59 -10.68 24.39 4.93
C VAL A 59 -9.87 23.30 5.63
N ASP A 60 -10.51 22.50 6.49
CA ASP A 60 -9.85 21.43 7.23
C ASP A 60 -9.47 20.27 6.31
N ALA A 61 -10.34 19.91 5.36
CA ALA A 61 -10.04 18.91 4.33
C ALA A 61 -8.80 19.30 3.52
N ASN A 62 -8.72 20.56 3.06
CA ASN A 62 -7.58 21.07 2.33
C ASN A 62 -6.31 21.12 3.20
N GLY A 63 -6.44 21.47 4.48
CA GLY A 63 -5.32 21.46 5.44
C GLY A 63 -4.73 20.06 5.61
N VAL A 64 -5.58 19.04 5.81
CA VAL A 64 -5.17 17.63 5.89
C VAL A 64 -4.49 17.19 4.60
N LEU A 65 -5.05 17.56 3.44
CA LEU A 65 -4.45 17.23 2.15
C LEU A 65 -3.03 17.82 2.01
N LEU A 66 -2.83 19.09 2.35
CA LEU A 66 -1.52 19.73 2.30
C LEU A 66 -0.50 19.03 3.22
N VAL A 67 -0.90 18.67 4.44
CA VAL A 67 -0.05 17.93 5.38
C VAL A 67 0.32 16.56 4.80
N CYS A 68 -0.64 15.85 4.20
CA CYS A 68 -0.39 14.55 3.57
C CYS A 68 0.57 14.66 2.39
N VAL A 69 0.41 15.67 1.53
CA VAL A 69 1.34 15.93 0.41
C VAL A 69 2.75 16.15 0.93
N GLN A 70 2.94 16.99 1.96
CA GLN A 70 4.26 17.22 2.56
C GLN A 70 4.86 15.96 3.19
N ALA A 71 4.04 15.13 3.85
CA ALA A 71 4.49 13.86 4.43
C ALA A 71 4.87 12.84 3.35
N LEU A 72 4.07 12.72 2.29
CA LEU A 72 4.33 11.85 1.15
C LEU A 72 5.59 12.25 0.39
N THR A 73 5.82 13.54 0.14
CA THR A 73 7.05 14.02 -0.49
C THR A 73 8.28 13.55 0.29
N ARG A 74 8.30 13.75 1.61
CA ARG A 74 9.41 13.27 2.46
C ARG A 74 9.57 11.75 2.40
N ARG A 75 8.48 11.00 2.48
CA ARG A 75 8.51 9.53 2.36
C ARG A 75 9.08 9.06 1.03
N VAL A 76 8.73 9.73 -0.08
CA VAL A 76 9.26 9.42 -1.41
C VAL A 76 10.75 9.73 -1.51
N GLU A 77 11.20 10.87 -0.97
CA GLU A 77 12.62 11.23 -0.94
C GLU A 77 13.44 10.22 -0.12
N GLU A 78 12.97 9.86 1.07
CA GLU A 78 13.58 8.85 1.95
C GLU A 78 13.70 7.49 1.24
N LEU A 79 12.60 7.00 0.65
CA LEU A 79 12.59 5.74 -0.07
C LEU A 79 13.47 5.78 -1.33
N THR A 80 13.54 6.92 -2.02
CA THR A 80 14.39 7.08 -3.21
C THR A 80 15.87 7.03 -2.83
N ALA A 81 16.24 7.69 -1.73
CA ALA A 81 17.60 7.64 -1.19
C ALA A 81 17.98 6.22 -0.75
N GLU A 82 17.07 5.51 -0.07
CA GLU A 82 17.25 4.13 0.35
C GLU A 82 17.48 3.19 -0.84
N VAL A 83 16.62 3.26 -1.85
CA VAL A 83 16.77 2.48 -3.09
C VAL A 83 18.10 2.81 -3.79
N GLY A 84 18.51 4.08 -3.79
CA GLY A 84 19.80 4.50 -4.31
C GLY A 84 20.98 3.86 -3.57
N ARG A 85 20.93 3.83 -2.23
CA ARG A 85 21.96 3.22 -1.39
C ARG A 85 22.05 1.71 -1.62
N LEU A 86 20.93 1.00 -1.57
CA LEU A 86 20.87 -0.44 -1.78
C LEU A 86 21.38 -0.85 -3.18
N ARG A 87 21.06 -0.06 -4.21
CA ARG A 87 21.59 -0.29 -5.56
C ARG A 87 23.09 -0.07 -5.64
N ALA A 88 23.63 0.93 -4.95
CA ALA A 88 25.07 1.14 -4.90
C ALA A 88 25.78 0.00 -4.14
N GLU A 89 25.22 -0.47 -3.03
CA GLU A 89 25.73 -1.62 -2.26
C GLU A 89 25.73 -2.91 -3.10
N GLY A 90 24.62 -3.21 -3.78
CA GLY A 90 24.52 -4.40 -4.65
C GLY A 90 25.38 -4.35 -5.92
N VAL A 91 25.74 -3.15 -6.41
CA VAL A 91 26.74 -2.98 -7.48
C VAL A 91 28.18 -3.13 -6.95
N ASN A 92 28.39 -2.89 -5.65
CA ASN A 92 29.69 -2.99 -4.99
C ASN A 92 29.95 -4.36 -4.34
N GLU A 93 28.99 -5.30 -4.36
CA GLU A 93 29.28 -6.70 -4.00
C GLU A 93 30.19 -7.32 -5.07
N PRO A 94 31.46 -7.63 -4.75
CA PRO A 94 32.39 -8.14 -5.74
C PRO A 94 31.95 -9.56 -6.16
N GLU A 95 31.93 -9.79 -7.47
CA GLU A 95 31.70 -11.06 -8.17
C GLU A 95 32.77 -12.12 -7.80
N VAL A 96 32.94 -12.44 -6.52
CA VAL A 96 34.01 -13.33 -6.03
C VAL A 96 33.45 -14.64 -5.47
N ALA A 97 32.12 -14.75 -5.28
CA ALA A 97 31.51 -15.94 -4.68
C ALA A 97 30.97 -17.00 -5.67
N ARG A 98 31.04 -16.78 -7.00
CA ARG A 98 30.52 -17.76 -7.98
C ARG A 98 31.58 -18.67 -8.60
N GLN A 99 32.87 -18.36 -8.45
CA GLN A 99 33.97 -19.16 -8.98
C GLN A 99 34.58 -20.05 -7.88
N GLY A 100 33.79 -20.93 -7.26
CA GLY A 100 34.27 -21.65 -6.08
C GLY A 100 33.49 -22.87 -5.63
N SER A 101 32.82 -23.61 -6.53
CA SER A 101 32.50 -25.02 -6.29
C SER A 101 32.08 -25.69 -7.60
N ARG A 102 33.07 -26.19 -8.34
CA ARG A 102 32.86 -27.17 -9.41
C ARG A 102 33.63 -28.43 -8.98
N ALA A 103 32.94 -29.35 -8.32
CA ALA A 103 33.44 -30.70 -8.10
C ALA A 103 32.26 -31.69 -8.19
N GLY A 104 32.30 -32.55 -9.21
CA GLY A 104 31.48 -33.76 -9.29
C GLY A 104 30.33 -33.72 -10.30
N VAL A 105 30.64 -33.84 -11.59
CA VAL A 105 29.73 -34.50 -12.55
C VAL A 105 30.25 -35.93 -12.71
N PRO A 106 29.48 -36.95 -12.33
CA PRO A 106 29.57 -38.25 -12.99
C PRO A 106 28.48 -38.33 -14.06
N ASP A 107 28.96 -38.48 -15.29
CA ASP A 107 28.23 -39.12 -16.38
C ASP A 107 28.13 -40.63 -16.05
N GLU A 108 26.94 -41.21 -16.13
CA GLU A 108 26.76 -42.57 -16.66
C GLU A 108 25.28 -42.88 -16.93
N SER A 109 25.02 -43.05 -18.22
CA SER A 109 23.85 -43.69 -18.81
C SER A 109 23.63 -45.12 -18.30
N GLY A 110 22.40 -45.41 -17.86
CA GLY A 110 21.93 -46.76 -17.53
C GLY A 110 20.41 -46.85 -17.46
N GLN A 111 19.78 -47.10 -18.60
CA GLN A 111 18.39 -47.56 -18.79
C GLN A 111 18.09 -48.76 -17.85
N THR A 112 16.92 -49.07 -17.28
CA THR A 112 15.49 -49.05 -17.65
C THR A 112 14.73 -49.56 -16.40
N ASP A 113 13.50 -49.11 -16.13
CA ASP A 113 12.29 -49.98 -16.12
C ASP A 113 11.04 -49.19 -15.68
N GLN A 114 9.90 -49.62 -16.24
CA GLN A 114 8.56 -49.08 -16.21
C GLN A 114 7.89 -49.10 -14.82
N ALA A 115 7.01 -48.13 -14.57
CA ALA A 115 5.62 -48.40 -14.20
C ALA A 115 4.76 -47.13 -14.34
N MET A 116 3.60 -47.31 -14.97
CA MET A 116 2.59 -46.31 -15.32
C MET A 116 1.41 -46.33 -14.34
N ALA A 117 0.81 -45.14 -14.11
CA ALA A 117 -0.63 -44.82 -13.86
C ALA A 117 -0.90 -43.95 -12.60
N PRO A 118 -2.06 -43.26 -12.50
CA PRO A 118 -2.37 -42.02 -13.20
C PRO A 118 -2.81 -40.86 -12.26
N ALA A 119 -2.97 -39.67 -12.84
CA ALA A 119 -3.35 -38.41 -12.21
C ALA A 119 -4.70 -38.45 -11.46
N THR A 120 -4.78 -37.74 -10.33
CA THR A 120 -6.04 -37.34 -9.70
C THR A 120 -6.24 -35.82 -9.83
N VAL A 121 -7.25 -35.44 -10.60
CA VAL A 121 -7.85 -34.10 -10.65
C VAL A 121 -8.91 -34.02 -9.54
N VAL A 122 -8.81 -33.05 -8.64
CA VAL A 122 -9.90 -32.71 -7.71
C VAL A 122 -10.60 -31.46 -8.20
N ARG A 123 -11.91 -31.59 -8.45
CA ARG A 123 -12.80 -30.56 -8.98
C ARG A 123 -13.10 -29.46 -7.95
N VAL A 124 -13.24 -28.25 -8.47
CA VAL A 124 -13.88 -27.09 -7.84
C VAL A 124 -15.33 -27.44 -7.51
N GLY A 125 -15.75 -27.21 -6.26
CA GLY A 125 -17.15 -27.27 -5.84
C GLY A 125 -17.73 -25.87 -5.71
N GLU A 126 -18.70 -25.54 -6.57
CA GLU A 126 -19.68 -24.48 -6.32
C GLU A 126 -20.77 -25.03 -5.38
N SER A 127 -21.25 -24.19 -4.46
CA SER A 127 -22.52 -24.43 -3.76
C SER A 127 -23.18 -23.11 -3.34
N ARG A 128 -24.24 -22.80 -4.09
CA ARG A 128 -25.50 -22.14 -3.73
C ARG A 128 -25.51 -20.70 -3.24
#